data_AF-A0A4R9B116-F1
#
_entry.id   AF-A0A4R9B116-F1
#
_cell.length_a   1.000
_cell.length_b   1.000
_cell.length_c   1.000
_cell.angle_alpha   90.00
_cell.angle_beta   90.00
_cell.angle_gamma   90.00
#
_symmetry.space_group_name_H-M   'P 1'
#
loop_
_entity.id
_entity.type
_entity.pdbx_description
1 polymer ?
#
loop_
_entity_poly.entity_id
_entity_poly.type
_entity_poly.pdbx_seq_one_letter_code
_entity_poly.pdbx_strand_id
1 'polypeptide(L)'
;MTSTAMQQLYQQIILDHAKARHGASAEALPPLPTRLSAAASVDPAPDGLRVGESHQVNTTCGDEVTVRVGVRGAGDEAVIETFAWRGDGCSISLASASVLHDTVGGVTVGEARAMLDLYREMLRSRGTIEPDEEVLGDAAAFSGVSRYPARVKCAMLAWVAFEAAVLPVAE
;
A
#
# COMPACT_ATOMS: atom_id res chain seq x y z
N MET A 1 3.11 12.01 -25.51
CA MET A 1 1.63 11.94 -25.44
C MET A 1 1.10 13.29 -24.97
N THR A 2 -0.10 13.72 -25.40
CA THR A 2 -0.69 14.98 -24.91
C THR A 2 -1.10 14.83 -23.44
N SER A 3 -0.99 15.91 -22.66
CA SER A 3 -1.34 15.92 -21.22
C SER A 3 -2.74 15.34 -20.93
N THR A 4 -3.71 15.57 -21.82
CA THR A 4 -5.07 15.05 -21.71
C THR A 4 -5.19 13.53 -21.94
N ALA A 5 -4.45 12.96 -22.89
CA ALA A 5 -4.48 11.52 -23.13
C ALA A 5 -3.90 10.74 -21.94
N MET A 6 -2.87 11.31 -21.29
CA MET A 6 -2.26 10.71 -20.10
C MET A 6 -3.15 10.82 -18.87
N GLN A 7 -3.82 11.96 -18.68
CA GLN A 7 -4.81 12.11 -17.61
C GLN A 7 -5.95 11.09 -17.73
N GLN A 8 -6.42 10.82 -18.96
CA GLN A 8 -7.45 9.82 -19.18
C GLN A 8 -6.96 8.41 -18.87
N LEU A 9 -5.72 8.06 -19.24
CA LEU A 9 -5.12 6.79 -18.89
C LEU A 9 -5.01 6.61 -17.37
N TYR A 10 -4.47 7.60 -16.66
CA TYR A 10 -4.34 7.56 -15.19
C TYR A 10 -5.67 7.44 -14.47
N GLN A 11 -6.68 8.15 -14.96
CA GLN A 11 -8.04 8.00 -14.43
C GLN A 11 -8.56 6.57 -14.64
N GLN A 12 -8.30 5.98 -15.81
CA GLN A 12 -8.74 4.63 -16.11
C GLN A 12 -8.06 3.60 -15.19
N ILE A 13 -6.74 3.71 -14.97
CA ILE A 13 -5.99 2.87 -14.03
C ILE A 13 -6.62 2.90 -12.64
N ILE A 14 -6.88 4.10 -12.09
CA ILE A 14 -7.51 4.24 -10.77
C ILE A 14 -8.89 3.54 -10.74
N LEU A 15 -9.70 3.71 -11.79
CA LEU A 15 -11.04 3.10 -11.85
C LEU A 15 -10.98 1.58 -11.96
N ASP A 16 -9.99 1.04 -12.67
CA ASP A 16 -9.84 -0.41 -12.84
C ASP A 16 -9.37 -1.05 -11.53
N HIS A 17 -8.37 -0.48 -10.87
CA HIS A 17 -7.93 -0.96 -9.55
C HIS A 17 -9.00 -0.83 -8.47
N ALA A 18 -9.81 0.24 -8.49
CA ALA A 18 -10.92 0.39 -7.55
C ALA A 18 -11.99 -0.71 -7.69
N LYS A 19 -12.17 -1.24 -8.91
CA LYS A 19 -13.13 -2.33 -9.19
C LYS A 19 -12.52 -3.70 -8.94
N ALA A 20 -11.30 -3.92 -9.43
CA ALA A 20 -10.64 -5.22 -9.38
C ALA A 20 -10.18 -5.58 -7.96
N ARG A 21 -9.79 -4.58 -7.16
CA ARG A 21 -9.40 -4.71 -5.75
C ARG A 21 -8.39 -5.84 -5.52
N HIS A 22 -7.28 -5.85 -6.27
CA HIS A 22 -6.25 -6.88 -6.15
C HIS A 22 -5.74 -6.97 -4.71
N GLY A 23 -5.51 -8.19 -4.21
CA GLY A 23 -5.12 -8.43 -2.82
C GLY A 23 -6.21 -8.20 -1.76
N ALA A 24 -7.44 -7.83 -2.16
CA ALA A 24 -8.54 -7.68 -1.20
C ALA A 24 -9.08 -9.05 -0.76
N SER A 25 -9.23 -9.23 0.56
CA SER A 25 -9.90 -10.39 1.13
C SER A 25 -11.40 -10.12 1.32
N ALA A 26 -12.24 -10.95 0.70
CA ALA A 26 -13.69 -10.93 0.94
C ALA A 26 -14.06 -11.49 2.32
N GLU A 27 -13.25 -12.41 2.84
CA GLU A 27 -13.40 -13.00 4.16
C GLU A 27 -12.56 -12.24 5.19
N ALA A 28 -12.84 -12.47 6.48
CA ALA A 28 -11.97 -11.96 7.53
C ALA A 28 -10.55 -12.50 7.34
N LEU A 29 -9.55 -11.63 7.45
CA LEU A 29 -8.16 -12.07 7.41
C LEU A 29 -7.95 -13.10 8.54
N PRO A 30 -7.33 -14.27 8.28
CA PRO A 30 -7.18 -15.34 9.26
C PRO A 30 -6.60 -14.82 10.58
N PRO A 31 -6.91 -15.36 11.76
CA PRO A 31 -6.27 -14.88 12.99
C PRO A 31 -4.75 -15.01 12.89
N LEU A 32 -4.02 -13.98 13.31
CA LEU A 32 -2.57 -14.06 13.44
C LEU A 32 -2.23 -15.21 14.40
N PRO A 33 -1.17 -16.00 14.14
CA PRO A 33 -0.78 -17.08 15.04
C PRO A 33 -0.62 -16.55 16.46
N THR A 34 -1.17 -17.27 17.44
CA THR A 34 -1.43 -16.83 18.82
C THR A 34 -0.22 -16.40 19.65
N ARG A 35 1.00 -16.43 19.09
CA ARG A 35 2.20 -15.84 19.70
C ARG A 35 2.37 -14.35 19.40
N LEU A 36 1.60 -13.79 18.47
CA LEU A 36 1.74 -12.42 17.98
C LEU A 36 0.95 -11.36 18.79
N SER A 37 0.54 -11.67 20.02
CA SER A 37 -0.29 -10.74 20.80
C SER A 37 0.55 -9.71 21.56
N ALA A 38 0.23 -8.43 21.29
CA ALA A 38 0.55 -7.19 22.03
C ALA A 38 1.98 -6.62 21.96
N ALA A 39 2.95 -7.36 21.44
CA ALA A 39 4.20 -6.82 20.91
C ALA A 39 4.62 -7.75 19.77
N ALA A 40 5.15 -7.20 18.68
CA ALA A 40 5.78 -7.98 17.63
C ALA A 40 6.74 -9.01 18.27
N SER A 41 6.33 -10.28 18.32
CA SER A 41 7.22 -11.34 18.76
C SER A 41 7.90 -11.87 17.51
N VAL A 42 9.22 -11.71 17.54
CA VAL A 42 10.21 -11.89 16.47
C VAL A 42 10.46 -13.37 16.14
N ASP A 43 9.66 -14.29 16.68
CA ASP A 43 9.82 -15.71 16.42
C ASP A 43 9.10 -16.08 15.12
N PRO A 44 9.84 -16.44 14.05
CA PRO A 44 9.22 -16.81 12.80
C PRO A 44 8.31 -18.04 12.99
N ALA A 45 7.26 -18.11 12.17
CA ALA A 45 6.53 -19.37 11.96
C ALA A 45 7.54 -20.49 11.59
N PRO A 46 7.21 -21.78 11.77
CA PRO A 46 8.16 -22.88 11.51
C PRO A 46 8.73 -22.90 10.08
N ASP A 47 8.11 -22.17 9.16
CA ASP A 47 8.58 -21.95 7.81
C ASP A 47 9.56 -20.77 7.67
N GLY A 48 9.65 -19.81 8.61
CA GLY A 48 10.48 -18.60 8.53
C GLY A 48 9.71 -17.30 8.26
N LEU A 49 8.37 -17.35 8.11
CA LEU A 49 7.54 -16.19 7.78
C LEU A 49 7.22 -15.34 9.02
N ARG A 50 7.44 -14.02 8.94
CA ARG A 50 7.07 -13.03 9.95
C ARG A 50 5.90 -12.19 9.43
N VAL A 51 4.82 -12.08 10.19
CA VAL A 51 3.57 -11.47 9.72
C VAL A 51 3.19 -10.28 10.58
N GLY A 52 2.94 -9.13 9.95
CA GLY A 52 2.51 -7.90 10.60
C GLY A 52 1.17 -7.41 10.07
N GLU A 53 0.43 -6.66 10.88
CA GLU A 53 -0.89 -6.13 10.53
C GLU A 53 -1.05 -4.71 11.08
N SER A 54 -1.73 -3.85 10.32
CA SER A 54 -2.12 -2.52 10.76
C SER A 54 -3.51 -2.15 10.25
N HIS A 55 -4.29 -1.51 11.11
CA HIS A 55 -5.58 -0.93 10.77
C HIS A 55 -5.50 0.59 10.80
N GLN A 56 -6.00 1.25 9.76
CA GLN A 56 -5.98 2.70 9.60
C GLN A 56 -7.36 3.21 9.16
N VAL A 57 -7.72 4.40 9.63
CA VAL A 57 -8.99 5.06 9.32
C VAL A 57 -8.74 6.50 8.86
N ASN A 58 -9.33 6.88 7.74
CA ASN A 58 -9.41 8.26 7.28
C ASN A 58 -10.84 8.80 7.49
N THR A 59 -11.08 9.39 8.67
CA THR A 59 -12.39 9.92 9.08
C THR A 59 -12.91 11.05 8.19
N THR A 60 -12.04 11.72 7.42
CA THR A 60 -12.45 12.80 6.51
C THR A 60 -13.29 12.28 5.34
N CYS A 61 -13.02 11.05 4.87
CA CYS A 61 -13.76 10.42 3.78
C CYS A 61 -14.54 9.17 4.21
N GLY A 62 -14.37 8.75 5.47
CA GLY A 62 -14.95 7.50 5.98
C GLY A 62 -14.26 6.26 5.41
N ASP A 63 -13.00 6.38 4.95
CA ASP A 63 -12.24 5.23 4.46
C ASP A 63 -11.65 4.47 5.66
N GLU A 64 -11.61 3.15 5.58
CA GLU A 64 -10.88 2.28 6.51
C GLU A 64 -10.12 1.20 5.74
N VAL A 65 -8.97 0.79 6.27
CA VAL A 65 -8.19 -0.32 5.71
C VAL A 65 -7.46 -1.07 6.81
N THR A 66 -7.47 -2.38 6.72
CA THR A 66 -6.58 -3.29 7.44
C THR A 66 -5.65 -3.92 6.41
N VAL A 67 -4.35 -3.71 6.58
CA VAL A 67 -3.30 -4.32 5.76
C VAL A 67 -2.56 -5.36 6.58
N ARG A 68 -2.30 -6.51 5.98
CA ARG A 68 -1.44 -7.55 6.52
C ARG A 68 -0.36 -7.90 5.52
N VAL A 69 0.87 -8.00 6.02
CA VAL A 69 2.06 -8.31 5.25
C VAL A 69 2.80 -9.48 5.90
N GLY A 70 3.28 -10.41 5.10
CA GLY A 70 4.19 -11.46 5.53
C GLY A 70 5.54 -11.31 4.83
N VAL A 71 6.61 -11.29 5.62
CA VAL A 71 7.98 -11.09 5.15
C VAL A 71 8.88 -12.25 5.57
N ARG A 72 9.89 -12.55 4.74
CA ARG A 72 10.93 -13.54 5.01
C ARG A 72 12.31 -12.89 4.92
N GLY A 73 13.22 -13.26 5.82
CA GLY A 73 14.54 -12.62 5.93
C GLY A 73 14.59 -11.67 7.12
N ALA A 74 15.44 -10.65 7.07
CA ALA A 74 15.57 -9.60 8.10
C ALA A 74 16.13 -8.30 7.50
N GLY A 75 15.82 -7.17 8.14
CA GLY A 75 16.23 -5.84 7.70
C GLY A 75 15.65 -5.44 6.34
N ASP A 76 16.36 -4.54 5.65
CA ASP A 76 15.92 -4.03 4.35
C ASP A 76 15.95 -5.11 3.24
N GLU A 77 16.72 -6.18 3.40
CA GLU A 77 16.79 -7.33 2.48
C GLU A 77 15.67 -8.35 2.69
N ALA A 78 14.81 -8.17 3.70
CA ALA A 78 13.65 -9.03 3.89
C ALA A 78 12.70 -8.92 2.68
N VAL A 79 12.20 -10.03 2.17
CA VAL A 79 11.32 -10.09 1.01
C VAL A 79 9.86 -10.16 1.45
N ILE A 80 9.01 -9.37 0.80
CA ILE A 80 7.56 -9.39 1.00
C ILE A 80 6.96 -10.56 0.21
N GLU A 81 6.62 -11.65 0.91
CA GLU A 81 6.06 -12.86 0.28
C GLU A 81 4.54 -12.81 0.17
N THR A 82 3.87 -12.16 1.11
CA THR A 82 2.41 -12.08 1.13
C THR A 82 1.95 -10.69 1.49
N PHE A 83 0.90 -10.24 0.79
CA PHE A 83 0.21 -9.00 1.07
C PHE A 83 -1.28 -9.22 0.88
N ALA A 84 -2.07 -8.91 1.90
CA ALA A 84 -3.52 -8.95 1.84
C ALA A 84 -4.08 -7.72 2.53
N TRP A 85 -5.21 -7.23 2.05
CA TRP A 85 -5.90 -6.13 2.69
C TRP A 85 -7.40 -6.35 2.73
N ARG A 86 -8.05 -5.63 3.64
CA ARG A 86 -9.49 -5.49 3.71
C ARG A 86 -9.80 -4.05 4.02
N GLY A 87 -10.89 -3.51 3.50
CA GLY A 87 -11.28 -2.16 3.80
C GLY A 87 -12.43 -1.72 2.93
N ASP A 88 -13.00 -0.59 3.28
CA ASP A 88 -14.06 0.07 2.55
C ASP A 88 -13.76 1.56 2.49
N GLY A 89 -14.15 2.20 1.40
CA GLY A 89 -13.81 3.60 1.17
C GLY A 89 -14.15 4.06 -0.23
N CYS A 90 -13.74 5.28 -0.53
CA CYS A 90 -13.88 5.86 -1.85
C CYS A 90 -12.99 5.13 -2.89
N SER A 91 -13.27 5.37 -4.17
CA SER A 91 -12.51 4.73 -5.27
C SER A 91 -11.00 4.97 -5.19
N ILE A 92 -10.55 6.11 -4.67
CA ILE A 92 -9.11 6.43 -4.54
C ILE A 92 -8.44 5.57 -3.46
N SER A 93 -9.08 5.38 -2.30
CA SER A 93 -8.49 4.57 -1.23
C SER A 93 -8.49 3.08 -1.61
N LEU A 94 -9.55 2.59 -2.25
CA LEU A 94 -9.63 1.22 -2.77
C LEU A 94 -8.61 0.97 -3.89
N ALA A 95 -8.49 1.89 -4.84
CA ALA A 95 -7.50 1.78 -5.90
C ALA A 95 -6.07 1.82 -5.34
N SER A 96 -5.80 2.68 -4.37
CA SER A 96 -4.47 2.79 -3.75
C SER A 96 -4.06 1.49 -3.05
N ALA A 97 -4.97 0.85 -2.33
CA ALA A 97 -4.71 -0.44 -1.69
C ALA A 97 -4.49 -1.56 -2.71
N SER A 98 -5.26 -1.56 -3.81
CA SER A 98 -5.12 -2.50 -4.93
C SER A 98 -3.78 -2.34 -5.65
N VAL A 99 -3.38 -1.11 -5.99
CA VAL A 99 -2.08 -0.82 -6.60
C VAL A 99 -0.94 -1.20 -5.65
N LEU A 100 -1.05 -0.86 -4.37
CA LEU A 100 -0.04 -1.21 -3.38
C LEU A 100 0.25 -2.71 -3.34
N HIS A 101 -0.78 -3.56 -3.42
CA HIS A 101 -0.60 -5.02 -3.49
C HIS A 101 0.28 -5.43 -4.68
N ASP A 102 -0.01 -4.89 -5.87
CA ASP A 102 0.74 -5.20 -7.09
C ASP A 102 2.17 -4.62 -7.04
N THR A 103 2.36 -3.48 -6.37
CA THR A 103 3.66 -2.80 -6.26
C THR A 103 4.63 -3.50 -5.31
N VAL A 104 4.17 -4.03 -4.17
CA VAL A 104 5.08 -4.52 -3.11
C VAL A 104 5.21 -6.04 -3.04
N GLY A 105 4.50 -6.78 -3.88
CA GLY A 105 4.62 -8.23 -3.94
C GLY A 105 5.98 -8.67 -4.47
N GLY A 106 6.74 -9.45 -3.69
CA GLY A 106 8.00 -10.06 -4.13
C GLY A 106 9.22 -9.15 -4.12
N VAL A 107 9.08 -7.87 -3.76
CA VAL A 107 10.21 -6.94 -3.58
C VAL A 107 10.75 -7.01 -2.15
N THR A 108 11.93 -6.45 -1.95
CA THR A 108 12.51 -6.27 -0.62
C THR A 108 11.81 -5.15 0.16
N VAL A 109 11.90 -5.19 1.50
CA VAL A 109 11.39 -4.13 2.38
C VAL A 109 12.08 -2.80 2.08
N GLY A 110 13.38 -2.81 1.78
CA GLY A 110 14.14 -1.61 1.39
C GLY A 110 13.58 -0.96 0.11
N GLU A 111 13.35 -1.75 -0.93
CA GLU A 111 12.73 -1.28 -2.18
C GLU A 111 11.31 -0.75 -1.94
N ALA A 112 10.49 -1.47 -1.18
CA ALA A 112 9.14 -1.04 -0.85
C ALA A 112 9.11 0.29 -0.08
N ARG A 113 10.07 0.52 0.82
CA ARG A 113 10.23 1.79 1.54
C ARG A 113 10.64 2.92 0.62
N ALA A 114 11.56 2.67 -0.33
CA ALA A 114 11.94 3.66 -1.33
C ALA A 114 10.75 4.07 -2.21
N MET A 115 9.95 3.09 -2.67
CA MET A 115 8.71 3.36 -3.42
C MET A 115 7.69 4.14 -2.60
N LEU A 116 7.51 3.80 -1.32
CA LEU A 116 6.64 4.54 -0.40
C LEU A 116 7.07 6.01 -0.26
N ASP A 117 8.37 6.27 -0.12
CA ASP A 117 8.90 7.63 0.01
C ASP A 117 8.70 8.45 -1.26
N LEU A 118 8.97 7.87 -2.43
CA LEU A 118 8.70 8.50 -3.73
C LEU A 118 7.21 8.81 -3.92
N TYR A 119 6.35 7.85 -3.60
CA TYR A 119 4.89 8.02 -3.70
C TYR A 119 4.39 9.12 -2.76
N ARG A 120 4.90 9.15 -1.53
CA ARG A 120 4.59 10.17 -0.52
C ARG A 120 5.06 11.55 -0.93
N GLU A 121 6.26 11.66 -1.51
CA GLU A 121 6.80 12.91 -2.05
C GLU A 121 5.94 13.41 -3.21
N MET A 122 5.66 12.55 -4.18
CA MET A 122 4.79 12.84 -5.33
C MET A 122 3.43 13.39 -4.88
N LEU A 123 2.77 12.75 -3.91
CA LEU A 123 1.45 13.19 -3.43
C LEU A 123 1.49 14.53 -2.67
N ARG A 124 2.62 14.87 -2.05
CA ARG A 124 2.82 16.14 -1.34
C ARG A 124 3.26 17.29 -2.25
N SER A 125 3.73 16.98 -3.46
CA SER A 125 4.26 17.96 -4.42
C SER A 125 3.25 19.01 -4.89
N ARG A 126 1.94 18.77 -4.73
CA ARG A 126 0.88 19.60 -5.35
C ARG A 126 0.94 19.63 -6.88
N GLY A 127 1.48 18.57 -7.48
CA GLY A 127 1.56 18.38 -8.92
C GLY A 127 2.75 19.09 -9.57
N THR A 128 3.78 19.40 -8.78
CA THR A 128 5.04 20.02 -9.27
C THR A 128 6.13 18.98 -9.57
N ILE A 129 5.94 17.74 -9.14
CA ILE A 129 6.86 16.62 -9.39
C ILE A 129 6.18 15.70 -10.40
N GLU A 130 6.91 15.39 -11.48
CA GLU A 130 6.53 14.34 -12.40
C GLU A 130 6.86 12.98 -11.78
N PRO A 131 5.96 11.98 -11.88
CA PRO A 131 6.19 10.67 -11.27
C PRO A 131 7.29 9.90 -12.00
N ASP A 132 8.07 9.14 -11.24
CA ASP A 132 8.95 8.12 -11.81
C ASP A 132 8.14 6.85 -12.10
N GLU A 133 7.66 6.71 -13.34
CA GLU A 133 6.83 5.59 -13.78
C GLU A 133 7.59 4.25 -13.78
N GLU A 134 8.92 4.26 -13.93
CA GLU A 134 9.72 3.04 -13.92
C GLU A 134 9.78 2.43 -12.52
N VAL A 135 9.83 3.29 -11.50
CA VAL A 135 9.87 2.85 -10.09
C VAL A 135 8.48 2.67 -9.49
N LEU A 136 7.54 3.58 -9.76
CA LEU A 136 6.22 3.58 -9.14
C LEU A 136 5.19 2.72 -9.88
N GLY A 137 5.41 2.38 -11.15
CA GLY A 137 4.43 1.68 -11.98
C GLY A 137 3.06 2.36 -11.92
N ASP A 138 2.00 1.58 -11.66
CA ASP A 138 0.62 2.09 -11.58
C ASP A 138 0.40 3.09 -10.44
N ALA A 139 1.28 3.15 -9.42
CA ALA A 139 1.19 4.15 -8.37
C ALA A 139 1.44 5.57 -8.91
N ALA A 140 2.14 5.71 -10.05
CA ALA A 140 2.32 6.98 -10.76
C ALA A 140 0.99 7.61 -11.22
N ALA A 141 -0.06 6.80 -11.42
CA ALA A 141 -1.38 7.29 -11.81
C ALA A 141 -2.01 8.22 -10.76
N PHE A 142 -1.55 8.15 -9.50
CA PHE A 142 -2.00 9.03 -8.42
C PHE A 142 -1.33 10.40 -8.42
N SER A 143 -0.39 10.67 -9.33
CA SER A 143 0.21 11.99 -9.52
C SER A 143 -0.84 13.11 -9.66
N GLY A 144 -1.96 12.82 -10.34
CA GLY A 144 -3.10 13.74 -10.46
C GLY A 144 -3.79 14.06 -9.12
N VAL A 145 -3.76 13.13 -8.16
CA VAL A 145 -4.36 13.31 -6.81
C VAL A 145 -3.59 14.33 -5.98
N SER A 146 -2.30 14.52 -6.22
CA SER A 146 -1.46 15.51 -5.52
C SER A 146 -2.02 16.95 -5.61
N ARG A 147 -2.75 17.27 -6.70
CA ARG A 147 -3.39 18.57 -6.91
C ARG A 147 -4.65 18.78 -6.06
N TYR A 148 -5.12 17.74 -5.37
CA TYR A 148 -6.33 17.74 -4.55
C TYR A 148 -6.00 17.35 -3.10
N PRO A 149 -5.54 18.29 -2.26
CA PRO A 149 -5.10 18.00 -0.88
C PRO A 149 -6.11 17.22 -0.04
N ALA A 150 -7.41 17.43 -0.26
CA ALA A 150 -8.48 16.71 0.42
C ALA A 150 -8.50 15.19 0.13
N ARG A 151 -7.91 14.75 -0.99
CA ARG A 151 -7.88 13.34 -1.44
C ARG A 151 -6.53 12.66 -1.20
N VAL A 152 -5.49 13.40 -0.82
CA VAL A 152 -4.16 12.85 -0.51
C VAL A 152 -4.23 11.82 0.63
N LYS A 153 -5.06 12.06 1.65
CA LYS A 153 -5.26 11.09 2.74
C LYS A 153 -5.86 9.77 2.26
N CYS A 154 -6.81 9.81 1.31
CA CYS A 154 -7.35 8.59 0.70
C CYS A 154 -6.26 7.82 -0.03
N ALA A 155 -5.43 8.50 -0.82
CA ALA A 155 -4.38 7.89 -1.61
C ALA A 155 -3.22 7.32 -0.76
N MET A 156 -2.95 7.88 0.42
CA MET A 156 -1.90 7.41 1.33
C MET A 156 -2.36 6.34 2.33
N LEU A 157 -3.65 6.11 2.51
CA LEU A 157 -4.17 5.34 3.64
C LEU A 157 -3.59 3.92 3.71
N ALA A 158 -3.64 3.17 2.60
CA ALA A 158 -3.11 1.81 2.53
C ALA A 158 -1.59 1.76 2.69
N TRP A 159 -0.88 2.76 2.17
CA TRP A 159 0.58 2.88 2.26
C TRP A 159 1.05 3.12 3.69
N VAL A 160 0.32 3.94 4.46
CA VAL A 160 0.56 4.14 5.90
C VAL A 160 0.26 2.87 6.69
N ALA A 161 -0.81 2.16 6.37
CA ALA A 161 -1.11 0.87 7.00
C ALA A 161 -0.01 -0.16 6.71
N PHE A 162 0.46 -0.24 5.47
CA PHE A 162 1.56 -1.11 5.08
C PHE A 162 2.85 -0.80 5.83
N GLU A 163 3.28 0.46 5.89
CA GLU A 163 4.48 0.86 6.63
C GLU A 163 4.39 0.45 8.11
N ALA A 164 3.26 0.72 8.75
CA ALA A 164 3.03 0.32 10.14
C ALA A 164 2.96 -1.20 10.33
N ALA A 165 2.52 -1.95 9.31
CA ALA A 165 2.47 -3.41 9.36
C ALA A 165 3.86 -4.05 9.11
N VAL A 166 4.67 -3.49 8.22
CA VAL A 166 5.93 -4.09 7.77
C VAL A 166 7.11 -3.79 8.69
N LEU A 167 7.20 -2.58 9.25
CA LEU A 167 8.35 -2.19 10.08
C LEU A 167 8.59 -3.13 11.28
N PRO A 168 7.58 -3.48 12.09
CA PRO A 168 7.80 -4.32 13.27
C PRO A 168 8.22 -5.76 12.94
N VAL A 169 7.99 -6.20 11.69
CA VAL A 169 8.27 -7.57 11.27
C VAL A 169 9.42 -7.66 10.29
N ALA A 170 10.00 -6.53 9.86
CA ALA A 170 11.20 -6.48 9.06
C ALA A 170 12.46 -6.58 9.94
N GLU A 171 12.43 -5.99 11.14
CA GLU A 171 13.54 -5.93 12.12
C GLU A 171 14.08 -7.29 12.58
#